data_AF-A0A9X2WE86-F1
#
_entry.id   AF-A0A9X2WE86-F1
#
_cell.length_a   1.000
_cell.length_b   1.000
_cell.length_c   1.000
_cell.angle_alpha   90.00
_cell.angle_beta   90.00
_cell.angle_gamma   90.00
#
_symmetry.space_group_name_H-M   'P 1'
#
loop_
_entity.id
_entity.type
_entity.pdbx_description
1 polymer ?
#
loop_
_entity_poly.entity_id
_entity_poly.type
_entity_poly.pdbx_seq_one_letter_code
_entity_poly.pdbx_strand_id
1 'polypeptide(L)'
;MSLLKQDNQGGIRFEHSASHITLTLPEPWPVLSSAVLNGGFSSIRSLLNLRVDQHAPPPWPPAQQTLQQQAEQLMLPTPCCGMMTAASMRSLGYSSLSLQQLRAECWVTAGLSNLRRSGDPADAFAGAGTINIWLLLHFPLTPAAMAEALIQLTEAKVTAIRDAELLSPISSLPASGTGTDSHAVICPPHTTPEQALAFCGKHTTAGELIGRVVLDACKQSIGHCLRAAAH
;
A
#
# COMPACT_ATOMS: atom_id res chain seq x y z
N MET A 1 -3.33 12.81 -19.72
CA MET A 1 -2.76 11.59 -20.34
C MET A 1 -2.68 10.52 -19.27
N SER A 2 -3.65 9.59 -19.27
CA SER A 2 -3.59 8.39 -18.45
C SER A 2 -2.39 7.56 -18.91
N LEU A 3 -1.42 7.35 -18.02
CA LEU A 3 -0.36 6.38 -18.24
C LEU A 3 -0.95 5.00 -17.92
N LEU A 4 -1.68 4.44 -18.89
CA LEU A 4 -2.01 3.02 -18.91
C LEU A 4 -0.69 2.24 -19.09
N LYS A 5 0.02 1.98 -17.99
CA LYS A 5 0.97 0.87 -17.96
C LYS A 5 0.15 -0.42 -17.86
N GLN A 6 -0.34 -0.90 -19.00
CA GLN A 6 -0.81 -2.27 -19.14
C GLN A 6 0.40 -3.19 -18.99
N ASP A 7 0.67 -3.69 -17.79
CA ASP A 7 1.39 -4.97 -17.69
C ASP A 7 0.37 -6.08 -17.87
N ASN A 8 0.33 -6.65 -19.07
CA ASN A 8 -0.73 -7.54 -19.55
C ASN A 8 -0.34 -9.02 -19.34
N GLN A 9 0.31 -9.35 -18.23
CA GLN A 9 0.61 -10.73 -17.87
C GLN A 9 -0.35 -11.21 -16.77
N GLY A 10 -1.22 -12.16 -17.11
CA GLY A 10 -2.05 -12.89 -16.13
C GLY A 10 -3.40 -12.28 -15.76
N GLY A 11 -3.87 -11.23 -16.45
CA GLY A 11 -5.21 -10.67 -16.24
C GLY A 11 -5.34 -9.69 -15.07
N ILE A 12 -4.23 -9.31 -14.44
CA ILE A 12 -4.17 -8.18 -13.50
C ILE A 12 -4.10 -6.87 -14.30
N ARG A 13 -4.88 -5.85 -13.93
CA ARG A 13 -4.91 -4.55 -14.60
C ARG A 13 -4.66 -3.41 -13.61
N PHE A 14 -3.69 -2.57 -13.90
CA PHE A 14 -3.35 -1.40 -13.10
C PHE A 14 -3.75 -0.11 -13.82
N GLU A 15 -4.35 0.83 -13.09
CA GLU A 15 -4.66 2.17 -13.59
C GLU A 15 -4.18 3.23 -12.60
N HIS A 16 -3.61 4.32 -13.13
CA HIS A 16 -3.18 5.47 -12.36
C HIS A 16 -3.68 6.76 -13.01
N SER A 17 -4.42 7.55 -12.24
CA SER A 17 -4.97 8.84 -12.63
C SER A 17 -4.60 9.92 -11.62
N ALA A 18 -5.03 11.17 -11.88
CA ALA A 18 -4.81 12.28 -10.95
C ALA A 18 -5.64 12.17 -9.66
N SER A 19 -6.72 11.37 -9.67
CA SER A 19 -7.65 11.23 -8.55
C SER A 19 -7.57 9.87 -7.86
N HIS A 20 -7.02 8.84 -8.49
CA HIS A 20 -6.96 7.52 -7.88
C HIS A 20 -5.94 6.60 -8.54
N ILE A 21 -5.66 5.50 -7.86
CA ILE A 21 -4.98 4.33 -8.38
C ILE A 21 -5.92 3.13 -8.19
N THR A 22 -6.01 2.26 -9.18
CA THR A 22 -6.76 1.00 -9.06
C THR A 22 -5.93 -0.19 -9.52
N LEU A 23 -6.25 -1.34 -8.93
CA LEU A 23 -5.74 -2.63 -9.37
C LEU A 23 -6.93 -3.58 -9.50
N THR A 24 -7.11 -4.22 -10.65
CA THR A 24 -8.14 -5.23 -10.88
C THR A 24 -7.48 -6.59 -11.05
N LEU A 25 -7.99 -7.60 -10.37
CA LEU A 25 -7.45 -8.96 -10.39
C LEU A 25 -8.17 -9.82 -11.45
N PRO A 26 -7.68 -11.00 -11.83
CA PRO A 26 -8.37 -11.90 -12.75
C PRO A 26 -9.52 -12.68 -12.08
N GLU A 27 -9.34 -13.06 -10.82
CA GLU A 27 -10.32 -13.78 -9.98
C GLU A 27 -10.30 -13.23 -8.53
N PRO A 28 -11.16 -13.71 -7.61
CA PRO A 28 -11.08 -13.31 -6.20
C PRO A 28 -9.76 -13.79 -5.57
N TRP A 29 -8.95 -12.85 -5.05
CA TRP A 29 -7.68 -13.15 -4.39
C TRP A 29 -7.75 -12.80 -2.90
N PRO A 30 -7.12 -13.61 -2.02
CA PRO A 30 -6.89 -13.24 -0.63
C PRO A 30 -6.17 -11.89 -0.47
N VAL A 31 -6.61 -11.12 0.50
CA VAL A 31 -5.94 -9.90 0.96
C VAL A 31 -5.88 -9.87 2.48
N LEU A 32 -4.75 -9.42 3.02
CA LEU A 32 -4.62 -9.00 4.40
C LEU A 32 -4.27 -7.51 4.43
N SER A 33 -5.14 -6.67 4.98
CA SER A 33 -4.97 -5.21 4.91
C SER A 33 -5.46 -4.45 6.14
N SER A 34 -4.97 -3.22 6.30
CA SER A 34 -5.51 -2.20 7.19
C SER A 34 -6.35 -1.15 6.44
N ALA A 35 -6.94 -1.55 5.31
CA ALA A 35 -7.74 -0.66 4.47
C ALA A 35 -9.04 -0.21 5.15
N VAL A 36 -9.53 0.97 4.77
CA VAL A 36 -10.77 1.54 5.31
C VAL A 36 -11.99 0.77 4.80
N LEU A 37 -12.04 0.48 3.49
CA LEU A 37 -13.09 -0.33 2.90
C LEU A 37 -12.62 -1.78 2.76
N ASN A 38 -13.38 -2.71 3.35
CA ASN A 38 -13.13 -4.15 3.31
C ASN A 38 -11.74 -4.58 3.83
N GLY A 39 -11.25 -3.89 4.86
CA GLY A 39 -10.00 -4.23 5.57
C GLY A 39 -10.08 -5.55 6.36
N GLY A 40 -8.95 -5.94 6.96
CA GLY A 40 -8.77 -7.23 7.62
C GLY A 40 -8.31 -8.31 6.65
N PHE A 41 -8.57 -9.57 7.01
CA PHE A 41 -8.35 -10.73 6.13
C PHE A 41 -9.63 -11.03 5.33
N SER A 42 -9.57 -10.89 4.01
CA SER A 42 -10.74 -11.03 3.14
C SER A 42 -10.35 -11.48 1.73
N SER A 43 -11.31 -11.51 0.81
CA SER A 43 -11.08 -11.81 -0.61
C SER A 43 -11.61 -10.67 -1.47
N ILE A 44 -10.85 -10.28 -2.50
CA ILE A 44 -11.13 -9.10 -3.32
C ILE A 44 -10.96 -9.36 -4.82
N ARG A 45 -11.67 -8.58 -5.63
CA ARG A 45 -11.50 -8.52 -7.09
C ARG A 45 -10.81 -7.23 -7.54
N SER A 46 -10.77 -6.22 -6.69
CA SER A 46 -10.13 -4.93 -6.99
C SER A 46 -9.59 -4.22 -5.75
N LEU A 47 -8.67 -3.29 -5.99
CA LEU A 47 -8.19 -2.32 -5.03
C LEU A 47 -8.38 -0.90 -5.55
N LEU A 48 -8.65 0.02 -4.63
CA LEU A 48 -8.79 1.45 -4.87
C LEU A 48 -7.97 2.24 -3.85
N ASN A 49 -7.08 3.10 -4.32
CA ASN A 49 -6.43 4.13 -3.50
C ASN A 49 -6.92 5.49 -4.01
N LEU A 50 -7.86 6.09 -3.27
CA LEU A 50 -8.54 7.32 -3.66
C LEU A 50 -7.80 8.55 -3.13
N ARG A 51 -7.46 9.48 -4.01
CA ARG A 51 -7.00 10.81 -3.61
C ARG A 51 -8.18 11.62 -3.08
N VAL A 52 -8.05 12.16 -1.87
CA VAL A 52 -8.99 13.11 -1.29
C VAL A 52 -8.34 14.48 -1.08
N ASP A 53 -9.16 15.52 -1.14
CA ASP A 53 -8.70 16.88 -0.90
C ASP A 53 -8.56 17.14 0.60
N GLN A 54 -7.34 17.49 1.02
CA GLN A 54 -7.02 17.84 2.39
C GLN A 54 -7.62 19.17 2.85
N HIS A 55 -8.07 20.01 1.92
CA HIS A 55 -8.64 21.33 2.21
C HIS A 55 -10.18 21.37 2.03
N ALA A 56 -10.81 20.22 1.75
CA ALA A 56 -12.25 20.15 1.62
C ALA A 56 -12.93 20.62 2.92
N PRO A 57 -13.91 21.54 2.88
CA PRO A 57 -14.61 21.98 4.08
C PRO A 57 -15.52 20.87 4.63
N PRO A 58 -15.69 20.78 5.96
CA PRO A 58 -16.65 19.86 6.57
C PRO A 58 -18.11 20.30 6.30
N PRO A 59 -19.10 19.39 6.43
CA PRO A 59 -18.97 18.01 6.90
C PRO A 59 -18.46 17.05 5.81
N TRP A 60 -17.62 16.09 6.20
CA TRP A 60 -17.19 15.02 5.30
C TRP A 60 -18.08 13.78 5.46
N PRO A 61 -18.45 13.11 4.35
CA PRO A 61 -19.08 11.81 4.43
C PRO A 61 -18.14 10.79 5.10
N PRO A 62 -18.68 9.72 5.70
CA PRO A 62 -17.85 8.63 6.22
C PRO A 62 -16.87 8.10 5.16
N ALA A 63 -15.62 7.86 5.57
CA ALA A 63 -14.55 7.42 4.68
C ALA A 63 -14.92 6.14 3.90
N GLN A 64 -15.55 5.16 4.58
CA GLN A 64 -16.02 3.93 3.96
C GLN A 64 -17.11 4.18 2.90
N GLN A 65 -18.06 5.07 3.17
CA GLN A 65 -19.11 5.43 2.21
C GLN A 65 -18.53 6.12 0.98
N THR A 66 -17.56 7.02 1.18
CA THR A 66 -16.85 7.71 0.09
C THR A 66 -16.17 6.69 -0.84
N LEU A 67 -15.43 5.73 -0.26
CA LEU A 67 -14.75 4.69 -1.03
C LEU A 67 -15.73 3.77 -1.76
N GLN A 68 -16.82 3.38 -1.10
CA GLN A 68 -17.85 2.54 -1.70
C GLN A 68 -18.48 3.21 -2.92
N GLN A 69 -18.90 4.47 -2.79
CA GLN A 69 -19.46 5.27 -3.88
C GLN A 69 -18.46 5.44 -5.03
N GLN A 70 -17.20 5.70 -4.71
CA GLN A 70 -16.17 5.86 -5.74
C GLN A 70 -15.90 4.54 -6.48
N ALA A 71 -15.86 3.42 -5.78
CA ALA A 71 -15.69 2.10 -6.40
C ALA A 71 -16.85 1.76 -7.35
N GLU A 72 -18.09 2.10 -6.97
CA GLU A 72 -19.28 1.95 -7.80
C GLU A 72 -19.24 2.85 -9.04
N GLN A 73 -18.88 4.13 -8.88
CA GLN A 73 -18.75 5.09 -10.00
C GLN A 73 -17.69 4.65 -11.02
N LEU A 74 -16.58 4.06 -10.55
CA LEU A 74 -15.52 3.51 -11.39
C LEU A 74 -15.86 2.11 -11.93
N MET A 75 -17.02 1.55 -11.57
CA MET A 75 -17.45 0.20 -11.95
C MET A 75 -16.40 -0.87 -11.60
N LEU A 76 -15.74 -0.73 -10.43
CA LEU A 76 -14.72 -1.67 -10.01
C LEU A 76 -15.34 -3.03 -9.65
N PRO A 77 -14.73 -4.15 -10.09
CA PRO A 77 -15.18 -5.48 -9.70
C PRO A 77 -15.22 -5.65 -8.18
N THR A 78 -16.31 -6.19 -7.65
CA THR A 78 -16.52 -6.38 -6.20
C THR A 78 -16.07 -7.78 -5.75
N PRO A 79 -15.58 -7.95 -4.51
CA PRO A 79 -15.36 -6.92 -3.49
C PRO A 79 -14.13 -6.04 -3.79
N CYS A 80 -14.21 -4.76 -3.43
CA CYS A 80 -13.12 -3.78 -3.56
C CYS A 80 -12.48 -3.52 -2.20
N CYS A 81 -11.16 -3.62 -2.08
CA CYS A 81 -10.40 -3.12 -0.92
C CYS A 81 -10.03 -1.64 -1.16
N GLY A 82 -10.38 -0.74 -0.25
CA GLY A 82 -10.26 0.71 -0.47
C GLY A 82 -9.44 1.43 0.59
N MET A 83 -8.47 2.22 0.12
CA MET A 83 -7.65 3.14 0.90
C MET A 83 -7.88 4.57 0.43
N MET A 84 -7.63 5.55 1.31
CA MET A 84 -7.71 6.98 0.98
C MET A 84 -6.38 7.63 1.24
N THR A 85 -6.06 8.67 0.49
CA THR A 85 -4.84 9.45 0.70
C THR A 85 -5.02 10.90 0.30
N ALA A 86 -4.47 11.82 1.10
CA ALA A 86 -4.30 13.21 0.68
C ALA A 86 -3.01 13.43 -0.13
N ALA A 87 -2.15 12.40 -0.21
CA ALA A 87 -0.90 12.48 -0.94
C ALA A 87 -1.14 12.80 -2.42
N SER A 88 -0.16 13.47 -3.02
CA SER A 88 -0.14 13.67 -4.47
C SER A 88 -0.03 12.30 -5.16
N MET A 89 -0.90 12.01 -6.12
CA MET A 89 -0.78 10.79 -6.94
C MET A 89 0.57 10.74 -7.70
N ARG A 90 1.22 11.89 -7.92
CA ARG A 90 2.58 11.96 -8.47
C ARG A 90 3.66 11.41 -7.54
N SER A 91 3.35 11.16 -6.27
CA SER A 91 4.27 10.51 -5.35
C SER A 91 4.39 9.00 -5.59
N LEU A 92 3.65 8.42 -6.55
CA LEU A 92 3.63 6.98 -6.75
C LEU A 92 5.05 6.42 -6.97
N GLY A 93 5.51 5.61 -6.02
CA GLY A 93 6.67 4.72 -6.18
C GLY A 93 6.20 3.35 -6.62
N TYR A 94 6.97 2.70 -7.48
CA TYR A 94 6.67 1.36 -7.97
C TYR A 94 7.95 0.53 -8.08
N SER A 95 7.89 -0.70 -7.60
CA SER A 95 8.96 -1.68 -7.79
C SER A 95 8.38 -3.03 -8.15
N SER A 96 9.06 -3.75 -9.03
CA SER A 96 8.74 -5.11 -9.44
C SER A 96 10.03 -5.89 -9.54
N LEU A 97 10.10 -7.01 -8.83
CA LEU A 97 11.30 -7.84 -8.76
C LEU A 97 10.91 -9.31 -8.88
N SER A 98 11.81 -10.06 -9.51
CA SER A 98 11.79 -11.52 -9.52
C SER A 98 13.08 -12.04 -8.90
N LEU A 99 12.93 -13.01 -8.00
CA LEU A 99 14.04 -13.69 -7.36
C LEU A 99 13.75 -15.20 -7.36
N GLN A 100 14.63 -15.97 -7.99
CA GLN A 100 14.37 -17.37 -8.30
C GLN A 100 13.04 -17.54 -9.08
N GLN A 101 12.10 -18.33 -8.56
CA GLN A 101 10.77 -18.55 -9.15
C GLN A 101 9.69 -17.62 -8.56
N LEU A 102 10.07 -16.71 -7.66
CA LEU A 102 9.14 -15.80 -6.98
C LEU A 102 9.14 -14.43 -7.66
N ARG A 103 7.95 -13.81 -7.81
CA ARG A 103 7.78 -12.44 -8.30
C ARG A 103 6.90 -11.66 -7.34
N ALA A 104 7.28 -10.41 -7.07
CA ALA A 104 6.53 -9.47 -6.24
C ALA A 104 6.51 -8.08 -6.86
N GLU A 105 5.43 -7.35 -6.62
CA GLU A 105 5.23 -5.97 -7.04
C GLU A 105 4.74 -5.13 -5.88
N CYS A 106 5.22 -3.89 -5.79
CA CYS A 106 4.87 -2.96 -4.74
C CYS A 106 4.55 -1.58 -5.31
N TRP A 107 3.42 -1.00 -4.87
CA TRP A 107 3.01 0.37 -5.16
C TRP A 107 2.91 1.15 -3.86
N VAL A 108 3.50 2.35 -3.83
CA VAL A 108 3.52 3.21 -2.66
C VAL A 108 3.09 4.63 -3.03
N THR A 109 2.11 5.19 -2.33
CA THR A 109 1.86 6.63 -2.32
C THR A 109 2.20 7.18 -0.95
N ALA A 110 2.92 8.29 -0.87
CA ALA A 110 3.38 8.87 0.39
C ALA A 110 3.00 10.35 0.50
N GLY A 111 2.47 10.73 1.66
CA GLY A 111 2.38 12.12 2.12
C GLY A 111 3.12 12.24 3.44
N LEU A 112 4.15 13.09 3.49
CA LEU A 112 5.09 13.17 4.63
C LEU A 112 4.75 14.27 5.63
N SER A 113 3.66 15.00 5.41
CA SER A 113 3.20 16.12 6.26
C SER A 113 2.77 15.70 7.67
N ASN A 114 2.48 14.41 7.88
CA ASN A 114 2.01 13.88 9.16
C ASN A 114 2.82 12.66 9.63
N LEU A 115 4.15 12.73 9.49
CA LEU A 115 5.05 11.70 10.01
C LEU A 115 4.82 11.48 11.51
N ARG A 116 4.87 10.23 11.95
CA ARG A 116 4.73 9.81 13.34
C ARG A 116 5.67 8.66 13.66
N ARG A 117 6.09 8.57 14.92
CA ARG A 117 6.84 7.44 15.44
C ARG A 117 5.92 6.59 16.31
N SER A 118 6.02 5.27 16.15
CA SER A 118 5.34 4.32 17.02
C SER A 118 5.78 4.53 18.48
N GLY A 119 4.80 4.74 19.37
CA GLY A 119 5.03 5.08 20.78
C GLY A 119 5.06 6.57 21.08
N ASP A 120 4.93 7.46 20.09
CA ASP A 120 4.69 8.89 20.34
C ASP A 120 3.35 9.09 21.09
N PRO A 121 3.23 10.16 21.90
CA PRO A 121 1.95 10.58 22.46
C PRO A 121 0.90 10.75 21.36
N ALA A 122 -0.32 10.29 21.62
CA ALA A 122 -1.44 10.49 20.72
C ALA A 122 -1.82 11.98 20.65
N ASP A 123 -2.05 12.49 19.45
CA ASP A 123 -2.54 13.84 19.22
C ASP A 123 -3.76 13.84 18.27
N ALA A 124 -4.62 14.84 18.42
CA ALA A 124 -5.80 14.98 17.58
C ALA A 124 -5.49 15.61 16.20
N PHE A 125 -4.24 16.02 15.97
CA PHE A 125 -3.83 16.65 14.72
C PHE A 125 -3.65 15.60 13.62
N ALA A 126 -4.72 15.37 12.87
CA ALA A 126 -4.69 14.60 11.64
C ALA A 126 -4.19 15.47 10.48
N GLY A 127 -2.90 15.80 10.47
CA GLY A 127 -2.27 16.37 9.28
C GLY A 127 -2.55 15.46 8.07
N ALA A 128 -2.79 16.07 6.91
CA ALA A 128 -3.17 15.32 5.72
C ALA A 128 -1.92 14.72 5.03
N GLY A 129 -1.59 13.48 5.38
CA GLY A 129 -0.48 12.74 4.80
C GLY A 129 -0.58 11.28 5.22
N THR A 130 -0.43 10.36 4.27
CA THR A 130 -0.45 8.92 4.52
C THR A 130 0.51 8.18 3.61
N ILE A 131 1.07 7.08 4.10
CA ILE A 131 1.81 6.12 3.30
C ILE A 131 0.91 4.91 3.07
N ASN A 132 0.36 4.81 1.86
CA ASN A 132 -0.41 3.65 1.42
C ASN A 132 0.47 2.70 0.61
N ILE A 133 0.46 1.41 0.93
CA ILE A 133 1.29 0.38 0.30
C ILE A 133 0.45 -0.80 -0.18
N TRP A 134 0.57 -1.17 -1.44
CA TRP A 134 0.06 -2.43 -1.97
C TRP A 134 1.21 -3.34 -2.35
N LEU A 135 1.28 -4.50 -1.72
CA LEU A 135 2.22 -5.57 -2.05
C LEU A 135 1.47 -6.72 -2.69
N LEU A 136 1.69 -6.94 -3.98
CA LEU A 136 1.16 -8.07 -4.71
C LEU A 136 2.24 -9.13 -4.89
N LEU A 137 1.94 -10.35 -4.47
CA LEU A 137 2.78 -11.52 -4.64
C LEU A 137 2.16 -12.42 -5.72
N HIS A 138 3.00 -12.89 -6.64
CA HIS A 138 2.56 -13.79 -7.73
C HIS A 138 2.62 -15.28 -7.33
N PHE A 139 2.57 -15.56 -6.03
CA PHE A 139 2.60 -16.90 -5.46
C PHE A 139 1.70 -16.95 -4.21
N PRO A 140 1.00 -18.06 -3.97
CA PRO A 140 0.04 -18.14 -2.87
C PRO A 140 0.77 -18.25 -1.52
N LEU A 141 0.14 -17.71 -0.49
CA LEU A 141 0.62 -17.73 0.88
C LEU A 141 -0.43 -18.34 1.81
N THR A 142 0.03 -19.01 2.87
CA THR A 142 -0.87 -19.34 3.99
C THR A 142 -1.26 -18.04 4.73
N PRO A 143 -2.37 -18.03 5.49
CA PRO A 143 -2.75 -16.85 6.28
C PRO A 143 -1.64 -16.38 7.25
N ALA A 144 -0.89 -17.32 7.84
CA ALA A 144 0.25 -17.01 8.68
C ALA A 144 1.39 -16.34 7.90
N ALA A 145 1.70 -16.83 6.70
CA ALA A 145 2.71 -16.23 5.82
C ALA A 145 2.29 -14.84 5.31
N MET A 146 0.99 -14.59 5.09
CA MET A 146 0.49 -13.24 4.77
C MET A 146 0.70 -12.26 5.93
N ALA A 147 0.51 -12.72 7.18
CA ALA A 147 0.81 -11.91 8.36
C ALA A 147 2.32 -11.61 8.46
N GLU A 148 3.19 -12.60 8.20
CA GLU A 148 4.64 -12.37 8.12
C GLU A 148 5.01 -11.38 7.01
N ALA A 149 4.37 -11.48 5.84
CA ALA A 149 4.58 -10.56 4.73
C ALA A 149 4.17 -9.12 5.11
N LEU A 150 3.07 -8.94 5.86
CA LEU A 150 2.64 -7.63 6.35
C LEU A 150 3.64 -7.04 7.36
N ILE A 151 4.25 -7.88 8.20
CA ILE A 151 5.34 -7.48 9.10
C ILE A 151 6.57 -7.05 8.29
N GLN A 152 7.01 -7.85 7.32
CA GLN A 152 8.16 -7.50 6.44
C GLN A 152 7.92 -6.20 5.69
N LEU A 153 6.73 -6.01 5.12
CA LEU A 153 6.31 -4.78 4.46
C LEU A 153 6.44 -3.58 5.41
N THR A 154 5.95 -3.73 6.65
CA THR A 154 6.01 -2.67 7.66
C THR A 154 7.45 -2.33 8.04
N GLU A 155 8.31 -3.33 8.28
CA GLU A 155 9.73 -3.14 8.60
C GLU A 155 10.49 -2.48 7.44
N ALA A 156 10.21 -2.87 6.19
CA ALA A 156 10.84 -2.29 5.00
C ALA A 156 10.46 -0.81 4.84
N LYS A 157 9.18 -0.45 5.04
CA LYS A 157 8.74 0.95 5.09
C LYS A 157 9.47 1.74 6.16
N VAL A 158 9.53 1.22 7.39
CA VAL A 158 10.25 1.87 8.51
C VAL A 158 11.72 2.08 8.16
N THR A 159 12.35 1.09 7.53
CA THR A 159 13.73 1.17 7.07
C THR A 159 13.89 2.28 6.02
N ALA A 160 12.98 2.38 5.04
CA ALA A 160 13.02 3.45 4.03
C ALA A 160 12.91 4.85 4.65
N ILE A 161 12.02 5.02 5.63
CA ILE A 161 11.82 6.29 6.35
C ILE A 161 13.06 6.64 7.18
N ARG A 162 13.63 5.65 7.88
CA ARG A 162 14.85 5.83 8.66
C ARG A 162 16.05 6.18 7.79
N ASP A 163 16.23 5.49 6.66
CA ASP A 163 17.31 5.75 5.70
C ASP A 163 17.18 7.15 5.07
N ALA A 164 15.97 7.69 4.99
CA ALA A 164 15.70 9.06 4.54
C ALA A 164 15.79 10.10 5.67
N GLU A 165 16.21 9.70 6.87
CA GLU A 165 16.40 10.55 8.06
C GLU A 165 15.14 11.35 8.45
N LEU A 166 13.96 10.80 8.18
CA LEU A 166 12.70 11.44 8.48
C LEU A 166 12.35 11.30 9.96
N LEU A 167 12.03 12.42 10.61
CA LEU A 167 11.75 12.50 12.04
C LEU A 167 10.26 12.73 12.32
N SER A 168 9.79 12.25 13.47
CA SER A 168 8.49 12.64 13.99
C SER A 168 8.55 14.08 14.52
N PRO A 169 7.59 14.95 14.18
CA PRO A 169 7.52 16.29 14.73
C PRO A 169 7.13 16.31 16.22
N ILE A 170 6.66 15.18 16.78
CA ILE A 170 6.25 15.08 18.18
C ILE A 170 7.45 14.83 19.09
N SER A 171 8.26 13.82 18.78
CA SER A 171 9.39 13.40 19.62
C SER A 171 10.76 13.81 19.07
N SER A 172 10.84 14.32 17.83
CA SER A 172 12.10 14.55 17.10
C SER A 172 12.97 13.29 16.95
N LEU A 173 12.37 12.11 17.15
CA LEU A 173 13.02 10.81 16.94
C LEU A 173 12.66 10.26 15.54
N PRO A 174 13.39 9.25 15.03
CA PRO A 174 13.09 8.66 13.73
C PRO A 174 11.63 8.21 13.62
N ALA A 175 10.94 8.68 12.58
CA ALA A 175 9.56 8.29 12.29
C ALA A 175 9.50 6.83 11.84
N SER A 176 8.33 6.21 12.01
CA SER A 176 8.05 4.84 11.55
C SER A 176 7.00 4.80 10.44
N GLY A 177 6.38 5.93 10.14
CA GLY A 177 5.23 6.01 9.26
C GLY A 177 4.54 7.36 9.37
N THR A 178 3.27 7.40 8.98
CA THR A 178 2.34 8.48 9.30
C THR A 178 1.29 8.01 10.31
N GLY A 179 0.47 8.93 10.81
CA GLY A 179 -0.65 8.58 11.70
C GLY A 179 -1.74 7.70 11.06
N THR A 180 -1.77 7.57 9.73
CA THR A 180 -2.87 6.91 9.00
C THR A 180 -2.38 5.99 7.88
N ASP A 181 -1.20 5.38 8.05
CA ASP A 181 -0.68 4.42 7.07
C ASP A 181 -1.66 3.26 6.83
N SER A 182 -1.81 2.87 5.56
CA SER A 182 -2.63 1.73 5.19
C SER A 182 -1.87 0.78 4.27
N HIS A 183 -1.91 -0.52 4.56
CA HIS A 183 -1.17 -1.52 3.79
C HIS A 183 -2.09 -2.65 3.35
N ALA A 184 -1.76 -3.27 2.21
CA ALA A 184 -2.40 -4.49 1.74
C ALA A 184 -1.36 -5.47 1.21
N VAL A 185 -1.45 -6.72 1.65
CA VAL A 185 -0.73 -7.87 1.07
C VAL A 185 -1.75 -8.69 0.30
N ILE A 186 -1.50 -8.88 -1.00
CA ILE A 186 -2.37 -9.60 -1.92
C ILE A 186 -1.58 -10.76 -2.53
N CYS A 187 -2.17 -11.95 -2.58
CA CYS A 187 -1.58 -13.12 -3.23
C CYS A 187 -2.67 -13.94 -3.93
N PRO A 188 -2.34 -14.78 -4.92
CA PRO A 188 -3.32 -15.66 -5.55
C PRO A 188 -3.91 -16.67 -4.54
N PRO A 189 -5.12 -17.17 -4.81
CA PRO A 189 -5.71 -18.24 -4.01
C PRO A 189 -4.91 -19.55 -4.18
N HIS A 190 -5.09 -20.47 -3.23
CA HIS A 190 -4.61 -21.84 -3.32
C HIS A 190 -5.73 -22.80 -2.92
N THR A 191 -5.71 -24.00 -3.51
CA THR A 191 -6.69 -25.06 -3.20
C THR A 191 -6.19 -26.01 -2.12
N THR A 192 -4.87 -26.19 -2.03
CA THR A 192 -4.26 -27.06 -1.02
C THR A 192 -3.10 -26.34 -0.31
N PRO A 193 -2.82 -26.66 0.96
CA PRO A 193 -1.76 -26.00 1.72
C PRO A 193 -0.36 -26.13 1.09
N GLU A 194 -0.08 -27.21 0.36
CA GLU A 194 1.23 -27.48 -0.25
C GLU A 194 1.55 -26.55 -1.42
N GLN A 195 0.53 -25.91 -1.99
CA GLN A 195 0.71 -24.93 -3.06
C GLN A 195 1.21 -23.59 -2.51
N ALA A 196 0.98 -23.31 -1.22
CA ALA A 196 1.25 -22.03 -0.58
C ALA A 196 2.54 -22.03 0.22
N LEU A 197 3.29 -20.93 0.16
CA LEU A 197 4.43 -20.76 1.06
C LEU A 197 3.93 -20.55 2.49
N ALA A 198 4.51 -21.31 3.41
CA ALA A 198 4.19 -21.24 4.83
C ALA A 198 4.93 -20.12 5.58
N PHE A 199 5.98 -19.54 4.99
CA PHE A 199 6.87 -18.58 5.65
C PHE A 199 7.34 -17.48 4.69
N CYS A 200 7.34 -16.24 5.19
CA CYS A 200 7.83 -15.02 4.54
C CYS A 200 8.84 -14.25 5.42
N GLY A 201 9.34 -14.86 6.50
CA GLY A 201 10.36 -14.25 7.36
C GLY A 201 11.70 -13.99 6.66
N LYS A 202 12.57 -13.18 7.29
CA LYS A 202 13.83 -12.65 6.73
C LYS A 202 14.84 -13.70 6.24
N HIS A 203 14.76 -14.94 6.71
CA HIS A 203 15.63 -16.03 6.25
C HIS A 203 15.13 -16.72 4.98
N THR A 204 13.95 -16.37 4.47
CA THR A 204 13.38 -16.95 3.25
C THR A 204 13.62 -16.05 2.05
N THR A 205 13.68 -16.65 0.86
CA THR A 205 13.75 -15.92 -0.41
C THR A 205 12.52 -15.02 -0.60
N ALA A 206 11.35 -15.43 -0.12
CA ALA A 206 10.14 -14.60 -0.13
C ALA A 206 10.31 -13.35 0.76
N GLY A 207 10.88 -13.50 1.97
CA GLY A 207 11.18 -12.38 2.85
C GLY A 207 12.19 -11.39 2.25
N GLU A 208 13.27 -11.88 1.63
CA GLU A 208 14.23 -11.03 0.91
C GLU A 208 13.53 -10.25 -0.21
N LEU A 209 12.75 -10.95 -1.05
CA LEU A 209 12.05 -10.35 -2.18
C LEU A 209 11.08 -9.26 -1.72
N ILE A 210 10.28 -9.53 -0.69
CA ILE A 210 9.34 -8.57 -0.11
C ILE A 210 10.08 -7.35 0.43
N GLY A 211 11.13 -7.56 1.22
CA GLY A 211 11.92 -6.47 1.79
C GLY A 211 12.49 -5.55 0.72
N ARG A 212 13.08 -6.12 -0.33
CA ARG A 212 13.67 -5.36 -1.45
C ARG A 212 12.63 -4.57 -2.24
N VAL A 213 11.54 -5.21 -2.66
CA VAL A 213 10.53 -4.55 -3.50
C VAL A 213 9.83 -3.41 -2.75
N VAL A 214 9.55 -3.60 -1.46
CA VAL A 214 8.91 -2.56 -0.62
C VAL A 214 9.88 -1.42 -0.34
N LEU A 215 11.13 -1.72 0.03
CA LEU A 215 12.14 -0.70 0.29
C LEU A 215 12.37 0.20 -0.93
N ASP A 216 12.49 -0.39 -2.12
CA ASP A 216 12.70 0.34 -3.37
C ASP A 216 11.50 1.22 -3.73
N ALA A 217 10.28 0.70 -3.63
CA ALA A 217 9.06 1.47 -3.92
C ALA A 217 8.88 2.62 -2.91
N CYS A 218 9.15 2.39 -1.62
CA CYS A 218 9.14 3.43 -0.59
C CYS A 218 10.18 4.51 -0.86
N LYS A 219 11.43 4.14 -1.19
CA LYS A 219 12.51 5.09 -1.52
C LYS A 219 12.15 5.99 -2.69
N GLN A 220 11.56 5.42 -3.75
CA GLN A 220 11.06 6.20 -4.89
C GLN A 220 9.97 7.18 -4.46
N SER A 221 8.97 6.70 -3.72
CA SER A 221 7.82 7.51 -3.30
C SER A 221 8.23 8.67 -2.38
N ILE A 222 9.02 8.37 -1.34
CA ILE A 222 9.59 9.37 -0.43
C ILE A 222 10.45 10.37 -1.22
N GLY A 223 11.29 9.90 -2.14
CA GLY A 223 12.10 10.76 -2.99
C GLY A 223 11.28 11.73 -3.85
N HIS A 224 10.11 11.31 -4.35
CA HIS A 224 9.19 12.22 -5.04
C HIS A 224 8.68 13.33 -4.11
N CYS A 225 8.30 12.99 -2.88
CA CYS A 225 7.85 13.96 -1.88
C CYS A 225 8.94 14.97 -1.52
N LEU A 226 10.17 14.50 -1.29
CA LEU A 226 11.30 15.35 -0.93
C LEU A 226 11.67 16.32 -2.05
N ARG A 227 11.66 15.87 -3.31
CA ARG A 227 11.87 16.76 -4.47
C ARG A 227 10.77 17.80 -4.62
N ALA A 228 9.52 17.42 -4.39
CA ALA A 228 8.40 18.34 -4.47
C ALA A 228 8.41 19.42 -3.38
N ALA A 229 9.01 19.14 -2.21
CA ALA A 229 9.15 20.11 -1.12
C ALA A 229 10.32 21.10 -1.32
N ALA A 230 11.26 20.78 -2.22
CA ALA A 230 12.40 21.63 -2.54
C ALA A 230 12.10 22.71 -3.61
N HIS A 231 10.89 22.70 -4.17
CA HIS A 231 10.41 23.62 -5.21
C HIS A 231 9.18 24.40 -4.72
#